data_AF-A0A358AR15-F1
#
_entry.id   AF-A0A358AR15-F1
#
_cell.length_a   1.000
_cell.length_b   1.000
_cell.length_c   1.000
_cell.angle_alpha   90.00
_cell.angle_beta   90.00
_cell.angle_gamma   90.00
#
_symmetry.space_group_name_H-M   'P 1'
#
loop_
_entity.id
_entity.type
_entity.pdbx_description
1 polymer ?
#
loop_
_entity_poly.entity_id
_entity_poly.type
_entity_poly.pdbx_seq_one_letter_code
_entity_poly.pdbx_strand_id
1 'polypeptide(L)' 'MKSEKDLNLPLYYDLYGSFLTEKQAKVFELYYNDDLSLAEIAREMAISRQGVMDTVKRSRNKLYGMEEKLGLVKKELEK' A
#
# COMPACT_ATOMS: atom_id res chain seq x y z
N MET A 1 -13.15 -1.17 13.86
CA MET A 1 -13.33 -0.39 12.63
C MET A 1 -12.94 -1.29 11.47
N LYS A 2 -13.90 -1.79 10.68
CA LYS A 2 -13.61 -2.62 9.50
C LYS A 2 -12.74 -1.77 8.56
N SER A 3 -11.52 -2.23 8.31
CA SER A 3 -10.57 -1.54 7.44
C SER A 3 -11.02 -1.75 5.99
N GLU A 4 -11.95 -0.92 5.55
CA GLU A 4 -12.23 -0.75 4.13
C GLU A 4 -10.92 -0.30 3.46
N LYS A 5 -10.57 -0.93 2.33
CA LYS A 5 -9.37 -0.58 1.57
C LYS A 5 -9.55 0.87 1.11
N ASP A 6 -8.63 1.76 1.48
CA ASP A 6 -8.67 3.13 0.96
C ASP A 6 -8.38 3.08 -0.54
N LEU A 7 -9.39 3.44 -1.33
CA LEU A 7 -9.38 3.39 -2.79
C LEU A 7 -8.44 4.42 -3.41
N ASN A 8 -7.95 5.41 -2.65
CA ASN A 8 -6.96 6.38 -3.13
C ASN A 8 -5.53 5.81 -3.12
N LEU A 9 -5.29 4.73 -2.38
CA LEU A 9 -3.93 4.21 -2.22
C LEU A 9 -3.33 3.61 -3.50
N PRO A 10 -4.06 2.88 -4.36
CA PRO A 10 -3.54 2.48 -5.66
C PRO A 10 -3.02 3.67 -6.47
N LEU A 11 -3.76 4.78 -6.50
CA LEU A 11 -3.33 6.00 -7.18
C LEU A 11 -2.07 6.61 -6.55
N TYR A 12 -1.96 6.58 -5.22
CA TYR A 12 -0.74 7.04 -4.54
C TYR A 12 0.43 6.11 -4.81
N TYR A 13 0.17 4.81 -4.94
CA TYR A 13 1.17 3.81 -5.27
C TYR A 13 1.69 3.98 -6.71
N ASP A 14 0.86 4.36 -7.68
CA ASP A 14 1.31 4.62 -9.05
C ASP A 14 2.34 5.77 -9.11
N LEU A 15 2.21 6.78 -8.24
CA LEU A 15 3.11 7.94 -8.21
C LEU A 15 4.27 7.80 -7.21
N TYR A 16 4.08 7.06 -6.12
CA TYR A 16 5.05 6.98 -5.02
C TYR A 16 5.55 5.56 -4.72
N GLY A 17 5.11 4.55 -5.46
CA GLY A 17 5.42 3.14 -5.23
C GLY A 17 6.92 2.83 -5.27
N SER A 18 7.68 3.57 -6.08
CA SER A 18 9.15 3.46 -6.17
C SER A 18 9.88 3.82 -4.87
N PHE A 19 9.22 4.54 -3.96
CA PHE A 19 9.79 4.83 -2.63
C PHE A 19 9.57 3.68 -1.64
N LEU A 20 8.68 2.73 -1.92
CA LEU A 20 8.50 1.57 -1.03
C LEU A 20 9.70 0.63 -1.14
N THR A 21 9.99 -0.09 -0.05
CA THR A 21 10.93 -1.23 -0.15
C THR A 21 10.29 -2.34 -0.98
N GLU A 22 11.09 -3.24 -1.55
CA GLU A 22 10.59 -4.38 -2.33
C GLU A 22 9.52 -5.18 -1.56
N LYS A 23 9.75 -5.44 -0.27
CA LYS A 23 8.78 -6.11 0.60
C LYS A 23 7.48 -5.31 0.78
N GLN A 24 7.58 -3.99 0.91
CA GLN A 24 6.43 -3.10 1.06
C GLN A 24 5.61 -3.02 -0.23
N ALA A 25 6.28 -2.91 -1.38
CA ALA A 25 5.67 -2.89 -2.70
C ALA A 25 4.97 -4.22 -2.99
N LYS A 26 5.65 -5.35 -2.78
CA LYS A 26 5.06 -6.67 -3.03
C LYS A 26 3.84 -6.95 -2.17
N VAL A 27 3.88 -6.63 -0.87
CA VAL A 27 2.71 -6.76 0.02
C VAL A 27 1.59 -5.80 -0.40
N PHE A 28 1.93 -4.62 -0.89
CA PHE A 28 0.94 -3.67 -1.39
C PHE A 28 0.23 -4.19 -2.64
N GLU A 29 0.98 -4.65 -3.65
CA GLU A 29 0.44 -5.26 -4.87
C GLU A 29 -0.50 -6.43 -4.55
N LEU A 30 -0.02 -7.39 -3.76
CA LEU A 30 -0.83 -8.57 -3.41
C LEU A 30 -2.12 -8.19 -2.68
N TYR A 31 -2.10 -7.13 -1.85
CA TYR A 31 -3.26 -6.73 -1.05
C TYR A 31 -4.23 -5.80 -1.78
N TYR A 32 -3.73 -4.83 -2.55
CA TYR A 32 -4.54 -3.80 -3.20
C TYR A 32 -4.85 -4.11 -4.66
N ASN A 33 -3.95 -4.80 -5.38
CA ASN A 33 -4.11 -5.07 -6.81
C ASN A 33 -4.60 -6.50 -7.06
N ASP A 34 -4.06 -7.48 -6.32
CA ASP A 34 -4.41 -8.91 -6.50
C ASP A 34 -5.53 -9.38 -5.54
N ASP A 35 -6.06 -8.46 -4.73
CA ASP A 35 -7.15 -8.70 -3.77
C ASP A 35 -6.93 -9.83 -2.74
N LEU A 36 -5.69 -10.26 -2.53
CA LEU A 36 -5.39 -11.30 -1.55
C LEU A 36 -5.68 -10.85 -0.11
N SER A 37 -6.21 -11.77 0.68
CA SER A 37 -6.35 -11.59 2.12
C SER A 37 -4.99 -11.60 2.84
N LEU A 38 -4.93 -11.01 4.04
CA LEU A 38 -3.71 -11.03 4.86
C LEU A 38 -3.19 -12.45 5.16
N ALA A 39 -4.09 -13.45 5.16
CA ALA A 39 -3.72 -14.85 5.39
C ALA A 39 -3.11 -15.49 4.13
N GLU A 40 -3.62 -15.17 2.94
CA GLU A 40 -3.04 -15.61 1.67
C GLU A 40 -1.66 -15.01 1.46
N ILE A 41 -1.51 -13.70 1.69
CA ILE A 41 -0.22 -13.02 1.59
C ILE A 41 0.79 -13.58 2.60
N ALA A 42 0.35 -13.91 3.81
CA ALA A 42 1.22 -14.50 4.83
C ALA A 42 1.79 -15.85 4.37
N ARG A 43 0.97 -16.67 3.70
CA ARG A 43 1.42 -17.94 3.11
C ARG A 43 2.36 -17.70 1.94
N GLU A 44 2.00 -16.84 1.00
CA GLU A 44 2.79 -16.52 -0.20
C GLU A 44 4.18 -15.97 0.18
N MET A 45 4.23 -15.07 1.15
CA MET A 45 5.46 -14.39 1.56
C MET A 45 6.23 -15.13 2.68
N ALA A 46 5.72 -16.28 3.14
CA ALA A 46 6.26 -17.05 4.27
C ALA A 46 6.54 -16.19 5.53
N ILE A 47 5.61 -15.30 5.87
CA ILE A 47 5.68 -14.44 7.07
C ILE A 47 4.41 -14.55 7.91
N SER A 48 4.42 -14.06 9.14
CA SER A 48 3.21 -14.04 9.97
C SER A 48 2.15 -13.08 9.41
N ARG A 49 0.87 -13.41 9.63
CA ARG A 49 -0.27 -12.52 9.31
C ARG A 49 -0.10 -11.13 9.96
N GLN A 50 0.46 -11.08 11.16
CA GLN A 50 0.81 -9.83 11.84
C GLN A 50 1.89 -9.05 11.06
N GLY A 51 2.92 -9.74 10.57
CA GLY A 51 3.97 -9.15 9.74
C GLY A 51 3.44 -8.59 8.41
N VAL A 52 2.46 -9.24 7.79
CA VAL A 52 1.75 -8.69 6.62
C VAL A 52 1.00 -7.42 7.00
N MET A 53 0.17 -7.47 8.05
CA MET A 53 -0.64 -6.32 8.49
C MET A 53 0.24 -5.10 8.79
N ASP A 54 1.36 -5.30 9.50
CA ASP A 54 2.30 -4.22 9.81
C ASP A 54 2.98 -3.68 8.56
N THR A 55 3.25 -4.54 7.58
CA THR A 55 3.84 -4.12 6.29
C THR A 55 2.84 -3.30 5.49
N VAL A 56 1.58 -3.73 5.38
CA VAL A 56 0.49 -2.95 4.77
C VAL A 56 0.41 -1.58 5.44
N LYS A 57 0.33 -1.53 6.78
CA LYS A 57 0.25 -0.26 7.52
C LYS A 57 1.43 0.67 7.25
N ARG A 58 2.66 0.13 7.20
CA ARG A 58 3.86 0.93 6.88
C ARG A 58 3.86 1.45 5.44
N SER A 59 3.48 0.62 4.47
CA SER A 59 3.37 1.03 3.06
C SER A 59 2.37 2.18 2.92
N ARG A 60 1.19 2.04 3.52
CA ARG A 60 0.15 3.09 3.54
C ARG A 60 0.67 4.40 4.11
N ASN A 61 1.24 4.37 5.32
CA ASN A 61 1.74 5.57 5.98
C ASN A 61 2.83 6.26 5.15
N LYS A 62 3.67 5.49 4.46
CA LYS A 62 4.70 6.04 3.58
C LYS A 62 4.08 6.73 2.37
N LEU A 63 3.11 6.11 1.71
CA LEU A 63 2.41 6.69 0.56
C LEU A 63 1.65 7.97 0.94
N TYR A 64 0.87 7.97 2.04
CA TYR A 64 0.20 9.19 2.53
C TYR A 64 1.20 10.29 2.87
N GLY A 65 2.31 9.95 3.54
CA GLY A 65 3.32 10.93 3.90
C GLY A 65 4.06 11.51 2.68
N MET A 66 4.12 10.78 1.56
CA MET A 66 4.61 11.33 0.29
C MET A 66 3.58 12.28 -0.33
N GLU A 67 2.31 11.90 -0.35
CA GLU A 67 1.25 12.78 -0.87
C GLU A 67 1.12 14.07 -0.05
N GLU A 68 1.17 13.99 1.28
CA GLU A 68 1.14 15.17 2.16
C GLU A 68 2.28 16.15 1.84
N LYS A 69 3.46 15.64 1.49
CA LYS A 69 4.65 16.46 1.21
C LYS A 69 4.72 16.99 -0.21
N LEU A 70 4.31 16.20 -1.19
CA LEU A 70 4.55 16.47 -2.61
C LEU A 70 3.28 16.91 -3.36
N GLY A 71 2.12 16.38 -2.93
CA GLY A 71 0.81 16.69 -3.50
C GLY A 71 0.70 16.36 -4.99
N LEU A 72 1.44 15.36 -5.49
CA LEU A 72 1.46 15.05 -6.92
C LEU A 72 0.14 14.46 -7.39
N VAL A 73 -0.50 13.63 -6.58
CA VAL A 73 -1.77 13.01 -6.94
C VAL A 73 -2.84 14.08 -7.06
N LYS A 74 -2.94 14.96 -6.07
CA LYS A 74 -3.85 16.11 -6.13
C LYS A 74 -3.61 16.96 -7.38
N LYS A 75 -2.36 17.29 -7.70
CA LYS A 75 -2.01 18.07 -8.90
C LYS A 75 -2.37 17.36 -10.20
N GLU A 76 -2.34 16.04 -10.25
CA GLU A 76 -2.69 15.26 -11.44
C GLU A 76 -4.21 15.23 -11.65
N LEU A 77 -5.01 15.18 -10.58
CA LEU A 77 -6.47 15.18 -10.63
C LEU A 77 -7.10 16.57 -10.88
N GLU A 78 -6.37 17.65 -10.60
CA GLU A 78 -6.83 19.03 -10.82
C GLU A 78 -6.58 19.54 -12.25
N LYS A 79 -5.96 18.73 -13.11
CA LYS A 79 -5.78 19.01 -14.54
C LYS A 79 -7.01 18.60 -15.35
#